data_AF-A0A4Q2Y0N5-F1
#
_entry.id   AF-A0A4Q2Y0N5-F1
#
_cell.length_a   1.000
_cell.length_b   1.000
_cell.length_c   1.000
_cell.angle_alpha   90.00
_cell.angle_beta   90.00
_cell.angle_gamma   90.00
#
_symmetry.space_group_name_H-M   'P 1'
#
loop_
_entity.id
_entity.type
_entity.pdbx_description
1 polymer ?
#
loop_
_entity_poly.entity_id
_entity_poly.type
_entity_poly.pdbx_seq_one_letter_code
_entity_poly.pdbx_strand_id
1 'polypeptide(L)'
;MNFRCDHSSDEFVTSGWATLKNNKWQINENEDNRKLLSRHALDFYDLKTVGASGWAITFDETYGEERFRQRTLVFCIVRVQRSVCGTSDVGYLQLIRNNRKADFTSYALQLLQTVEFMDDLVPEGGNGTEWDSLKTDQTPP
;
A
#
# COMPACT_ATOMS: atom_id res chain seq x y z
N MET A 1 -7.15 9.19 -2.07
CA MET A 1 -6.23 8.22 -1.44
C MET A 1 -6.62 8.03 0.00
N ASN A 2 -6.88 6.78 0.39
CA ASN A 2 -7.10 6.38 1.77
C ASN A 2 -5.83 5.68 2.27
N PHE A 3 -5.32 6.13 3.41
CA PHE A 3 -4.10 5.61 4.02
C PHE A 3 -4.44 4.90 5.34
N ARG A 4 -3.69 3.84 5.64
CA ARG A 4 -3.73 3.14 6.92
C ARG A 4 -2.30 2.83 7.35
N CYS A 5 -2.04 3.00 8.65
CA CYS A 5 -0.80 2.55 9.27
C CYS A 5 -1.03 1.16 9.83
N ASP A 6 -0.22 0.20 9.38
CA ASP A 6 -0.31 -1.21 9.77
C ASP A 6 1.04 -1.68 10.34
N HIS A 7 1.01 -2.75 11.12
CA HIS A 7 2.25 -3.40 11.53
C HIS A 7 2.85 -4.15 10.34
N SER A 8 4.17 -4.18 10.20
CA SER A 8 4.80 -4.79 9.02
C SER A 8 4.59 -6.31 8.91
N SER A 9 4.19 -6.95 10.02
CA SER A 9 3.84 -8.37 10.06
C SER A 9 2.37 -8.65 9.73
N ASP A 10 1.55 -7.64 9.50
CA ASP A 10 0.14 -7.84 9.20
C ASP A 10 -0.02 -8.62 7.88
N GLU A 11 -1.01 -9.51 7.84
CA GLU A 11 -1.23 -10.42 6.71
C GLU A 11 -1.42 -9.65 5.39
N PHE A 12 -2.13 -8.52 5.44
CA PHE A 12 -2.32 -7.66 4.28
C PHE A 12 -0.99 -7.14 3.71
N VAL A 13 -0.01 -6.85 4.57
CA VAL A 13 1.31 -6.33 4.20
C VAL A 13 2.22 -7.43 3.64
N THR A 14 2.17 -8.62 4.24
CA THR A 14 3.12 -9.72 3.99
C THR A 14 2.65 -10.72 2.93
N SER A 15 1.35 -10.90 2.80
CA SER A 15 0.74 -11.93 1.93
C SER A 15 -0.56 -11.47 1.24
N GLY A 16 -0.88 -10.17 1.26
CA GLY A 16 -2.00 -9.63 0.49
C GLY A 16 -1.74 -9.69 -1.02
N TRP A 17 -1.48 -8.54 -1.64
CA TRP A 17 -1.23 -8.45 -3.07
C TRP A 17 0.20 -8.82 -3.49
N ALA A 18 1.14 -8.72 -2.56
CA ALA A 18 2.54 -8.99 -2.79
C ALA A 18 3.17 -9.71 -1.60
N THR A 19 4.34 -10.29 -1.84
CA THR A 19 5.13 -10.97 -0.82
C THR A 19 6.62 -10.67 -1.02
N LEU A 20 7.35 -10.58 0.07
CA LEU A 20 8.79 -10.29 0.05
C LEU A 20 9.57 -11.59 -0.10
N LYS A 21 10.23 -11.78 -1.25
CA LYS A 21 11.10 -12.94 -1.53
C LYS A 21 12.49 -12.47 -1.93
N ASN A 22 13.53 -12.99 -1.29
CA ASN A 22 14.93 -12.63 -1.57
C ASN A 22 15.16 -11.10 -1.56
N ASN A 23 14.60 -10.40 -0.56
CA ASN A 23 14.65 -8.94 -0.42
C ASN A 23 14.07 -8.15 -1.62
N LYS A 24 13.17 -8.77 -2.38
CA LYS A 24 12.43 -8.11 -3.46
C LYS A 24 10.94 -8.40 -3.32
N TRP A 25 10.14 -7.37 -3.50
CA TRP A 25 8.69 -7.55 -3.55
C TRP A 25 8.32 -8.22 -4.86
N GLN A 26 7.44 -9.21 -4.76
CA GLN A 26 6.89 -9.93 -5.89
C GLN A 26 5.38 -10.03 -5.72
N ILE A 27 4.65 -10.04 -6.83
CA ILE A 27 3.21 -10.26 -6.78
C ILE A 27 2.89 -11.62 -6.11
N ASN A 28 1.84 -11.65 -5.31
CA ASN A 28 1.30 -12.90 -4.80
C ASN A 28 0.51 -13.61 -5.90
N GLU A 29 0.96 -14.77 -6.38
CA GLU A 29 0.33 -15.51 -7.49
C GLU A 29 -0.85 -16.38 -7.05
N ASN A 30 -1.74 -15.83 -6.23
CA ASN A 30 -3.02 -16.48 -5.90
C ASN A 30 -3.93 -16.57 -7.15
N GLU A 31 -5.04 -17.31 -7.03
CA GLU A 31 -5.93 -17.54 -8.17
C GLU A 31 -6.48 -16.24 -8.79
N ASP A 32 -6.87 -15.27 -7.96
CA ASP A 32 -7.47 -14.03 -8.43
C ASP A 32 -6.46 -13.12 -9.13
N ASN A 33 -5.25 -13.00 -8.60
CA ASN A 33 -4.18 -12.25 -9.24
C ASN A 33 -3.78 -12.88 -10.58
N ARG A 34 -3.74 -14.22 -10.68
CA ARG A 34 -3.50 -14.91 -11.96
C ARG A 34 -4.59 -14.63 -12.98
N LYS A 35 -5.86 -14.56 -12.57
CA LYS A 35 -6.97 -14.16 -13.45
C LYS A 35 -6.78 -12.73 -13.96
N LEU A 36 -6.42 -11.78 -13.10
CA LEU A 36 -6.20 -10.40 -13.52
C LEU A 36 -4.97 -10.25 -14.44
N LEU A 37 -3.87 -10.92 -14.11
CA LEU A 37 -2.65 -10.96 -14.94
C LEU A 37 -2.95 -11.51 -16.34
N SER A 38 -3.65 -12.64 -16.45
CA SER A 38 -4.02 -13.22 -17.76
C SER A 38 -4.88 -12.31 -18.64
N ARG A 39 -5.57 -11.34 -18.03
CA ARG A 39 -6.41 -10.35 -18.71
C ARG A 39 -5.69 -9.03 -18.98
N HIS A 40 -4.40 -8.91 -18.63
CA HIS A 40 -3.65 -7.64 -18.65
C HIS A 40 -4.36 -6.54 -17.84
N ALA A 41 -5.06 -6.94 -16.76
CA ALA A 41 -5.84 -6.09 -15.88
C ALA A 41 -5.15 -5.88 -14.52
N LEU A 42 -3.84 -6.21 -14.43
CA LEU A 42 -3.04 -5.98 -13.24
C LEU A 42 -1.59 -5.66 -13.65
N ASP A 43 -1.05 -4.58 -13.11
CA ASP A 43 0.35 -4.21 -13.20
C ASP A 43 0.97 -4.18 -11.79
N PHE A 44 2.23 -4.60 -11.66
CA PHE A 44 2.97 -4.62 -10.39
C PHE A 44 4.16 -3.67 -10.45
N TYR A 45 4.42 -3.01 -9.32
CA TYR A 45 5.50 -2.03 -9.15
C TYR A 45 6.26 -2.30 -7.85
N ASP A 46 7.56 -2.57 -7.95
CA ASP A 46 8.47 -2.62 -6.80
C ASP A 46 8.80 -1.19 -6.37
N LEU A 47 8.42 -0.80 -5.16
CA LEU A 47 8.61 0.55 -4.64
C LEU A 47 9.87 0.63 -3.78
N LYS A 48 10.63 1.70 -3.99
CA LYS A 48 11.77 2.07 -3.16
C LYS A 48 11.62 3.52 -2.75
N THR A 49 11.81 3.80 -1.48
CA THR A 49 11.83 5.16 -0.93
C THR A 49 13.11 5.37 -0.12
N VAL A 50 13.25 6.53 0.53
CA VAL A 50 14.39 6.80 1.42
C VAL A 50 14.26 5.94 2.68
N GLY A 51 15.08 4.88 2.76
CA GLY A 51 15.15 4.02 3.96
C GLY A 51 13.99 3.03 4.13
N ALA A 52 13.12 2.88 3.15
CA ALA A 52 12.02 1.91 3.14
C ALA A 52 11.85 1.27 1.76
N SER A 53 11.10 0.17 1.72
CA SER A 53 10.73 -0.51 0.47
C SER A 53 9.28 -0.95 0.52
N GLY A 54 8.70 -1.24 -0.61
CA GLY A 54 7.31 -1.64 -0.65
C GLY A 54 6.89 -2.13 -2.02
N TRP A 55 5.59 -2.18 -2.20
CA TRP A 55 4.98 -2.59 -3.45
C TRP A 55 3.79 -1.71 -3.75
N ALA A 56 3.49 -1.58 -5.03
CA ALA A 56 2.22 -1.11 -5.52
C ALA A 56 1.73 -2.05 -6.60
N ILE A 57 0.42 -2.12 -6.76
CA ILE A 57 -0.22 -2.70 -7.91
C ILE A 57 -1.27 -1.74 -8.44
N THR A 58 -1.53 -1.80 -9.74
CA THR A 58 -2.80 -1.31 -10.28
C THR A 58 -3.60 -2.50 -10.77
N PHE A 59 -4.91 -2.47 -10.58
CA PHE A 59 -5.79 -3.39 -11.27
C PHE A 59 -6.98 -2.66 -11.88
N ASP A 60 -7.46 -3.20 -12.98
CA ASP A 60 -8.63 -2.70 -13.71
C ASP A 60 -9.86 -3.48 -13.27
N GLU A 61 -10.95 -2.79 -12.94
CA GLU A 61 -12.22 -3.46 -12.71
C GLU A 61 -12.68 -4.16 -14.00
N THR A 62 -12.99 -5.46 -13.90
CA THR A 62 -13.36 -6.28 -15.07
C THR A 62 -14.83 -6.67 -15.11
N TYR A 63 -15.61 -6.26 -14.11
CA TYR A 63 -17.05 -6.50 -13.99
C TYR A 63 -17.81 -5.17 -13.89
N GLY A 64 -19.14 -5.22 -13.81
CA GLY A 64 -19.98 -4.02 -13.74
C GLY A 64 -20.10 -3.26 -15.08
N GLU A 65 -20.74 -2.09 -15.02
CA GLU A 65 -21.02 -1.25 -16.18
C GLU A 65 -19.74 -0.60 -16.71
N GLU A 66 -19.45 -0.79 -18.01
CA GLU A 66 -18.14 -0.45 -18.57
C GLU A 66 -17.74 1.01 -18.42
N ARG A 67 -18.71 1.94 -18.45
CA ARG A 67 -18.47 3.38 -18.32
C ARG A 67 -17.99 3.80 -16.92
N PHE A 68 -18.25 2.97 -15.91
CA PHE A 68 -17.90 3.26 -14.53
C PHE A 68 -16.68 2.49 -14.04
N ARG A 69 -16.14 1.57 -14.86
CA ARG A 69 -14.96 0.80 -14.48
C ARG A 69 -13.77 1.71 -14.23
N GLN A 70 -13.08 1.46 -13.13
CA GLN A 70 -11.92 2.21 -12.69
C GLN A 70 -10.64 1.38 -12.75
N ARG A 71 -9.52 2.09 -12.79
CA ARG A 71 -8.21 1.57 -12.39
C ARG A 71 -7.98 1.95 -10.94
N THR A 72 -7.72 0.95 -10.11
CA THR A 72 -7.45 1.13 -8.69
C THR A 72 -5.98 0.82 -8.41
N LEU A 73 -5.33 1.70 -7.66
CA LEU A 73 -3.98 1.54 -7.13
C LEU A 73 -4.08 1.05 -5.68
N VAL A 74 -3.36 -0.02 -5.36
CA VAL A 74 -3.15 -0.49 -3.98
C VAL A 74 -1.66 -0.53 -3.71
N PHE A 75 -1.24 -0.09 -2.54
CA PHE A 75 0.18 -0.05 -2.18
C PHE A 75 0.40 -0.32 -0.69
N CYS A 76 1.63 -0.73 -0.36
CA CYS A 76 2.18 -0.74 0.98
C CYS A 76 3.67 -0.38 0.95
N ILE A 77 4.09 0.57 1.79
CA ILE A 77 5.48 0.94 2.02
C ILE A 77 5.85 0.49 3.44
N VAL A 78 6.95 -0.23 3.59
CA VAL A 78 7.31 -0.95 4.81
C VAL A 78 8.69 -0.52 5.30
N ARG A 79 8.78 -0.17 6.59
CA ARG A 79 10.02 0.12 7.31
C ARG A 79 10.02 -0.54 8.68
N VAL A 80 10.92 -1.51 8.88
CA VAL A 80 11.09 -2.24 10.15
C VAL A 80 9.76 -2.87 10.60
N GLN A 81 9.13 -2.34 11.66
CA GLN A 81 7.87 -2.82 12.24
C GLN A 81 6.64 -2.04 11.77
N ARG A 82 6.83 -1.00 10.96
CA ARG A 82 5.76 -0.09 10.53
C ARG A 82 5.55 -0.21 9.04
N SER A 83 4.31 0.07 8.62
CA SER A 83 3.97 0.20 7.22
C SER A 83 2.90 1.27 7.00
N VAL A 84 2.94 1.89 5.84
CA VAL A 84 1.89 2.78 5.33
C VAL A 84 1.32 2.14 4.09
N CYS A 85 0.07 1.71 4.21
CA CYS A 85 -0.68 1.06 3.14
C CYS A 85 -1.82 1.94 2.69
N GLY A 86 -2.32 1.72 1.48
CA GLY A 86 -3.46 2.48 1.00
C GLY A 86 -4.03 2.01 -0.31
N THR A 87 -5.16 2.62 -0.65
CA THR A 87 -5.86 2.41 -1.90
C THR A 87 -6.36 3.74 -2.47
N SER A 88 -6.43 3.82 -3.80
CA SER A 88 -7.02 4.94 -4.50
C SER A 88 -7.39 4.58 -5.93
N ASP A 89 -8.47 5.13 -6.44
CA ASP A 89 -8.73 5.11 -7.87
C ASP A 89 -7.82 6.13 -8.56
N VAL A 90 -7.21 5.71 -9.67
CA VAL A 90 -6.26 6.51 -10.46
C VAL A 90 -6.81 6.86 -11.84
N GLY A 91 -8.07 6.53 -12.10
CA GLY A 91 -8.84 7.04 -13.23
C GLY A 91 -9.92 6.07 -13.70
N TYR A 92 -10.86 6.58 -14.48
CA TYR A 92 -11.85 5.75 -15.17
C TYR A 92 -11.24 5.15 -16.44
N LEU A 93 -11.44 3.85 -16.66
CA LEU A 93 -10.84 3.14 -17.80
C LEU A 93 -11.27 3.73 -19.14
N GLN A 94 -12.52 4.15 -19.26
CA GLN A 94 -13.02 4.81 -20.48
C GLN A 94 -12.27 6.11 -20.78
N LEU A 95 -11.99 6.93 -19.76
CA LEU A 95 -11.25 8.17 -19.92
C LEU A 95 -9.77 7.91 -20.21
N ILE A 96 -9.16 6.95 -19.52
CA ILE A 96 -7.75 6.55 -19.74
C ILE A 96 -7.52 6.08 -21.18
N ARG A 97 -8.44 5.27 -21.73
CA ARG A 97 -8.38 4.79 -23.12
C ARG A 97 -8.43 5.93 -24.14
N ASN A 98 -9.25 6.94 -23.87
CA ASN A 98 -9.42 8.09 -24.77
C ASN A 98 -8.34 9.17 -24.57
N ASN A 99 -7.79 9.29 -23.36
CA ASN A 99 -6.78 10.27 -22.99
C ASN A 99 -5.89 9.70 -21.88
N ARG A 100 -4.68 9.28 -22.25
CA ARG A 100 -3.71 8.70 -21.29
C ARG A 100 -3.33 9.64 -20.15
N LYS A 101 -3.51 10.96 -20.28
CA LYS A 101 -3.29 11.91 -19.18
C LYS A 101 -4.33 11.81 -18.06
N ALA A 102 -5.45 11.13 -18.30
CA ALA A 102 -6.42 10.80 -17.26
C ALA A 102 -6.00 9.62 -16.38
N ASP A 103 -4.87 8.96 -16.69
CA ASP A 103 -4.25 7.93 -15.85
C ASP A 103 -3.29 8.59 -14.85
N PHE A 104 -3.70 8.66 -13.59
CA PHE A 104 -2.90 9.22 -12.51
C PHE A 104 -1.91 8.23 -11.89
N THR A 105 -1.79 7.01 -12.43
CA THR A 105 -0.89 5.96 -11.89
C THR A 105 0.54 6.48 -11.74
N SER A 106 1.12 7.07 -12.79
CA SER A 106 2.51 7.55 -12.74
C SER A 106 2.71 8.66 -11.71
N TYR A 107 1.74 9.57 -11.57
CA TYR A 107 1.78 10.64 -10.57
C TYR A 107 1.71 10.07 -9.15
N ALA A 108 0.80 9.13 -8.92
CA ALA A 108 0.68 8.46 -7.63
C ALA A 108 1.96 7.69 -7.26
N LEU A 109 2.56 6.95 -8.20
CA LEU A 109 3.83 6.23 -7.95
C LEU A 109 4.97 7.19 -7.59
N GLN A 110 5.06 8.35 -8.25
CA GLN A 110 6.06 9.37 -7.90
C GLN A 110 5.85 9.91 -6.48
N LEU A 111 4.60 10.19 -6.08
CA LEU A 111 4.30 10.60 -4.70
C LEU A 111 4.70 9.51 -3.70
N LEU A 112 4.38 8.25 -3.97
CA LEU A 112 4.74 7.14 -3.08
C LEU A 112 6.26 7.00 -2.90
N GLN A 113 7.05 7.28 -3.95
CA GLN A 113 8.51 7.27 -3.87
C GLN A 113 9.09 8.35 -2.95
N THR A 114 8.34 9.42 -2.67
CA THR A 114 8.74 10.50 -1.75
C THR A 114 8.40 10.23 -0.28
N VAL A 115 7.70 9.12 0.03
CA VAL A 115 7.32 8.81 1.40
C VAL A 115 8.55 8.47 2.23
N GLU A 116 8.70 9.20 3.33
CA GLU A 116 9.77 9.02 4.30
C GLU A 116 9.16 8.76 5.68
N PHE A 117 9.70 7.76 6.37
CA PHE A 117 9.33 7.50 7.76
C PHE A 117 10.26 8.31 8.65
N MET A 118 9.71 9.25 9.40
CA MET A 118 10.47 9.95 10.42
C MET A 118 10.84 8.98 11.55
N ASP A 119 12.09 9.02 11.99
CA ASP A 119 12.47 8.38 13.24
C ASP A 119 11.67 9.04 14.36
N ASP A 120 11.15 8.21 15.28
CA ASP A 120 10.58 8.77 16.49
C ASP A 120 11.72 9.55 17.17
N LEU A 121 11.54 10.86 17.33
CA LEU A 121 12.40 11.64 18.20
C LEU A 121 12.29 11.02 19.58
N VAL A 122 13.21 10.13 19.93
CA VAL A 122 13.47 9.79 21.33
C VAL A 122 13.79 11.14 21.97
N PRO A 123 12.96 11.66 22.89
CA PRO A 123 13.32 12.89 23.57
C PRO A 123 14.63 12.59 24.30
N GLU A 124 15.73 13.19 23.87
CA GLU A 124 16.99 13.12 24.59
C GLU A 124 16.75 13.67 25.99
N GLY A 125 16.60 12.78 26.98
CA GLY A 125 16.49 13.16 28.39
C GLY A 125 15.32 12.59 29.20
N GLY A 126 14.50 11.69 28.67
CA GLY A 126 13.48 10.99 29.48
C GLY A 126 13.98 9.63 29.97
N ASN A 127 14.57 9.57 31.17
CA ASN A 127 14.81 8.29 31.85
C ASN A 127 13.51 7.48 31.86
N GLY A 128 13.56 6.27 31.29
CA GLY A 128 12.41 5.40 31.17
C GLY A 128 11.77 5.10 32.53
N THR A 129 10.46 5.32 32.62
CA THR A 129 9.50 4.53 33.45
C THR A 129 8.03 4.96 33.28
N GLU A 130 7.67 5.94 32.44
CA GLU A 130 6.31 6.54 32.48
C GLU A 130 5.29 6.04 31.44
N TRP A 131 5.49 4.85 30.86
CA TRP A 131 4.47 4.22 29.98
C TRP A 131 3.85 2.93 30.53
N ASP A 132 4.31 2.43 31.68
CA ASP A 132 3.72 1.25 32.34
C ASP A 132 2.55 1.57 33.28
N SER A 133 2.23 2.85 33.51
CA SER A 133 1.20 3.25 34.49
C SER A 133 -0.20 3.49 33.91
N LEU A 134 -0.40 3.33 32.60
CA LEU A 134 -1.71 3.59 31.95
C LEU A 134 -2.51 2.33 31.58
N LYS A 135 -2.10 1.13 32.04
CA LYS A 135 -2.77 -0.14 31.72
C LYS A 135 -3.57 -0.80 32.85
N THR A 136 -3.99 -0.06 33.87
CA THR A 136 -4.96 -0.58 34.84
C THR A 136 -5.92 0.50 35.28
N ASP A 137 -6.96 0.78 34.48
CA ASP A 137 -8.32 0.94 35.02
C ASP A 137 -9.37 1.07 33.91
N GLN A 138 -9.81 -0.04 33.31
CA GLN A 138 -11.11 -0.10 32.63
C GLN A 138 -11.69 -1.51 32.76
N THR A 139 -12.39 -1.76 33.86
CA THR A 139 -13.36 -2.87 33.97
C THR A 139 -14.75 -2.25 33.74
N PRO A 140 -15.54 -2.69 32.75
CA PRO A 140 -16.88 -2.14 32.55
C PRO A 140 -17.90 -2.76 33.52
N PRO A 141 -18.96 -2.02 33.88
CA PRO A 141 -20.04 -2.47 34.77
C PRO A 141 -20.97 -3.51 34.14
#